data_AF-A0A2E7EBL8-F1
#
_entry.id   AF-A0A2E7EBL8-F1
#
_cell.length_a   1.000
_cell.length_b   1.000
_cell.length_c   1.000
_cell.angle_alpha   90.00
_cell.angle_beta   90.00
_cell.angle_gamma   90.00
#
_symmetry.space_group_name_H-M   'P 1'
#
loop_
_entity.id
_entity.type
_entity.pdbx_description
1 polymer ?
#
loop_
_entity_poly.entity_id
_entity_poly.type
_entity_poly.pdbx_seq_one_letter_code
_entity_poly.pdbx_strand_id
1 'polypeptide(L)'
;MDLSEKIVVSVLTSWLEEHSDPEESLYAFAYDITIRNHSDQPVKLISRHWYITDGESEVEEVKGPGVLGKQPLIQPGEKYYYSSGVALPTPVGSMRGYYVMQAEDSTLFHANIPIFTLAAGHHLN
;
A
#
# COMPACT_ATOMS: atom_id res chain seq x y z
N MET A 1 3.69 -18.89 -15.49
CA MET A 1 4.07 -18.02 -14.37
C MET A 1 2.92 -17.06 -14.18
N ASP A 2 2.41 -16.88 -12.96
CA ASP A 2 1.23 -16.06 -12.71
C ASP A 2 1.58 -14.57 -12.90
N LEU A 3 0.71 -13.81 -13.55
CA LEU A 3 0.89 -12.37 -13.77
C LEU A 3 0.93 -11.61 -12.44
N SER A 4 0.24 -12.13 -11.41
CA SER A 4 0.28 -11.60 -10.04
C SER A 4 1.71 -11.53 -9.48
N GLU A 5 2.54 -12.55 -9.74
CA GLU A 5 3.92 -12.67 -9.26
C GLU A 5 4.88 -11.72 -10.00
N LYS A 6 4.47 -11.19 -11.16
CA LYS A 6 5.25 -10.25 -11.96
C LYS A 6 5.05 -8.81 -11.55
N ILE A 7 4.04 -8.51 -10.73
CA ILE A 7 3.79 -7.16 -10.21
C ILE A 7 4.33 -7.07 -8.80
N VAL A 8 5.49 -6.44 -8.65
CA VAL A 8 6.18 -6.32 -7.37
C VAL A 8 5.84 -5.00 -6.72
N VAL A 9 5.27 -5.06 -5.51
CA VAL A 9 4.97 -3.89 -4.68
C VAL A 9 6.03 -3.77 -3.58
N SER A 10 6.68 -2.61 -3.49
CA SER A 10 7.62 -2.26 -2.42
C SER A 10 7.07 -1.09 -1.63
N VAL A 11 7.25 -1.11 -0.32
CA VAL A 11 6.74 -0.09 0.60
C VAL A 11 7.86 0.41 1.49
N LEU A 12 7.97 1.72 1.64
CA LEU A 12 8.75 2.37 2.69
C LEU A 12 7.78 3.12 3.61
N THR A 13 8.03 3.11 4.90
CA THR A 13 7.18 3.77 5.88
C THR A 13 7.98 4.77 6.70
N SER A 14 7.33 5.83 7.14
CA SER A 14 7.90 6.81 8.07
C SER A 14 6.84 7.29 9.04
N TRP A 15 7.25 7.52 10.28
CA TRP A 15 6.41 8.17 11.28
C TRP A 15 6.48 9.68 11.09
N LEU A 16 5.34 10.34 11.14
CA LEU A 16 5.20 11.78 10.99
C LEU A 16 4.98 12.39 12.38
N GLU A 17 6.09 12.68 13.07
CA GLU A 17 6.07 13.23 14.44
C GLU A 17 5.28 14.54 14.50
N GLU A 18 5.48 15.46 13.55
CA GLU A 18 4.75 16.74 13.52
C GLU A 18 3.24 16.62 13.26
N HIS A 19 2.78 15.46 12.79
CA HIS A 19 1.38 15.18 12.51
C HIS A 19 0.76 14.19 13.51
N SER A 20 1.50 13.84 14.56
CA SER A 20 1.08 12.93 15.62
C SER A 20 0.81 13.70 16.91
N ASP A 21 -0.15 13.20 17.68
CA ASP A 21 -0.44 13.64 19.04
C ASP A 21 -0.60 12.39 19.93
N PRO A 22 0.49 11.91 20.56
CA PRO A 22 0.45 10.73 21.42
C PRO A 22 -0.47 10.89 22.65
N GLU A 23 -0.71 12.12 23.13
CA GLU A 23 -1.61 12.37 24.26
C GLU A 23 -3.07 12.10 23.87
N GLU A 24 -3.41 12.35 22.61
CA GLU A 24 -4.75 12.11 22.03
C GLU A 24 -4.85 10.77 21.26
N SER A 25 -3.89 9.87 21.45
CA SER A 25 -3.82 8.58 20.72
C SER A 25 -3.88 8.77 19.19
N LEU A 26 -3.15 9.74 18.64
CA LEU A 26 -3.10 10.00 17.21
C LEU A 26 -1.68 9.80 16.68
N TYR A 27 -1.44 8.72 15.94
CA TYR A 27 -0.14 8.41 15.36
C TYR A 27 -0.21 8.43 13.84
N ALA A 28 0.37 9.47 13.22
CA ALA A 28 0.38 9.64 11.78
C ALA A 28 1.60 8.98 11.14
N PHE A 29 1.36 8.22 10.06
CA PHE A 29 2.40 7.57 9.28
C PHE A 29 2.27 7.92 7.80
N ALA A 30 3.39 8.13 7.13
CA ALA A 30 3.48 8.13 5.68
C ALA A 30 3.96 6.77 5.17
N TYR A 31 3.51 6.42 3.98
CA TYR A 31 4.03 5.29 3.23
C TYR A 31 4.26 5.67 1.77
N ASP A 32 5.41 5.25 1.26
CA ASP A 32 5.82 5.39 -0.13
C ASP A 32 5.75 4.04 -0.81
N ILE A 33 4.92 3.95 -1.85
CA ILE A 33 4.68 2.70 -2.58
C ILE A 33 5.28 2.79 -3.97
N THR A 34 6.06 1.76 -4.32
CA THR A 34 6.52 1.52 -5.69
C THR A 34 5.90 0.24 -6.22
N ILE A 35 5.20 0.34 -7.35
CA ILE A 35 4.63 -0.79 -8.09
C ILE A 35 5.47 -1.00 -9.35
N ARG A 36 6.16 -2.14 -9.48
CA ARG A 36 7.00 -2.48 -10.64
C ARG A 36 6.33 -3.55 -11.48
N ASN A 37 6.26 -3.32 -12.79
CA ASN A 37 5.78 -4.32 -13.74
C ASN A 37 6.96 -5.08 -14.34
N HIS A 38 7.17 -6.33 -13.91
CA HIS A 38 8.18 -7.24 -14.45
C HIS A 38 7.59 -8.23 -15.48
N SER A 39 6.35 -8.02 -15.91
CA SER A 39 5.76 -8.79 -17.01
C SER A 39 6.20 -8.22 -18.36
N ASP A 40 5.84 -8.93 -19.42
CA ASP A 40 6.07 -8.58 -20.82
C ASP A 40 4.90 -7.79 -21.44
N GLN A 41 3.85 -7.50 -20.68
CA GLN A 41 2.67 -6.76 -21.14
C GLN A 41 2.33 -5.56 -20.23
N PRO A 42 1.65 -4.52 -20.75
CA PRO A 42 1.18 -3.42 -19.92
C PRO A 42 0.10 -3.90 -18.94
N VAL A 43 0.07 -3.29 -17.75
CA VAL A 43 -0.97 -3.55 -16.73
C VAL A 43 -1.53 -2.25 -16.18
N LYS A 44 -2.83 -2.22 -15.89
CA LYS A 44 -3.50 -1.03 -15.34
C LYS A 44 -3.97 -1.30 -13.91
N LEU A 45 -3.68 -0.39 -12.99
CA LEU A 45 -4.25 -0.42 -11.64
C LEU A 45 -5.67 0.12 -11.68
N ILE A 46 -6.64 -0.69 -11.26
CA ILE A 46 -8.07 -0.36 -11.30
C ILE A 46 -8.57 0.09 -9.92
N SER A 47 -8.26 -0.68 -8.88
CA SER A 47 -8.70 -0.39 -7.51
C SER A 47 -7.72 -0.97 -6.49
N ARG A 48 -7.90 -0.58 -5.23
CA ARG A 48 -7.12 -1.03 -4.08
C ARG A 48 -8.05 -1.57 -3.00
N HIS A 49 -7.54 -2.53 -2.23
CA HIS A 49 -8.15 -2.99 -1.01
C HIS A 49 -7.05 -3.13 0.05
N TRP A 50 -7.19 -2.37 1.13
CA TRP A 50 -6.32 -2.36 2.29
C TRP A 50 -7.00 -3.00 3.49
N TYR A 51 -6.20 -3.74 4.27
CA TYR A 51 -6.50 -4.13 5.63
C TYR A 51 -5.48 -3.41 6.52
N ILE A 52 -5.98 -2.64 7.47
CA ILE A 52 -5.18 -1.84 8.39
C ILE A 52 -5.45 -2.43 9.77
N THR A 53 -4.41 -2.91 10.43
CA THR A 53 -4.49 -3.52 11.76
C THR A 53 -3.73 -2.65 12.74
N ASP A 54 -4.39 -2.18 13.79
CA ASP A 54 -3.75 -1.40 14.83
C ASP A 54 -3.04 -2.30 15.88
N GLY A 55 -2.38 -1.69 16.86
CA GLY A 55 -1.68 -2.39 17.93
C GLY A 55 -2.59 -3.18 18.88
N GLU A 56 -3.90 -2.96 18.84
CA GLU A 56 -4.90 -3.69 19.64
C GLU A 56 -5.57 -4.82 18.85
N SER A 57 -5.09 -5.08 17.61
CA SER A 57 -5.61 -6.09 16.68
C SER A 57 -6.98 -5.77 16.06
N GLU A 58 -7.45 -4.53 16.18
CA GLU A 58 -8.64 -4.08 15.45
C GLU A 58 -8.29 -3.91 13.97
N VAL A 59 -9.22 -4.30 13.08
CA VAL A 59 -9.01 -4.30 11.63
C VAL A 59 -9.99 -3.39 10.92
N GLU A 60 -9.45 -2.43 10.18
CA GLU A 60 -10.18 -1.58 9.24
C GLU A 60 -9.93 -2.01 7.79
N GLU A 61 -11.01 -2.08 6.98
CA GLU A 61 -10.92 -2.31 5.55
C GLU A 61 -11.16 -1.02 4.76
N VAL A 62 -10.20 -0.66 3.91
CA VAL A 62 -10.34 0.50 3.00
C VAL A 62 -10.31 0.02 1.56
N LYS A 63 -11.42 0.24 0.84
CA LYS A 63 -11.58 -0.10 -0.58
C LYS A 63 -11.82 1.16 -1.40
N GLY A 64 -11.25 1.23 -2.60
CA GLY A 64 -11.54 2.35 -3.48
C GLY A 64 -10.92 2.25 -4.87
N PRO A 65 -11.41 3.07 -5.82
CA PRO A 65 -10.87 3.13 -7.16
C PRO A 65 -9.47 3.75 -7.14
N GLY A 66 -8.58 3.20 -7.96
CA GLY A 66 -7.26 3.72 -8.20
C GLY A 66 -6.40 3.91 -6.94
N VAL A 67 -5.40 4.78 -7.08
CA VAL A 67 -4.56 5.33 -6.02
C VAL A 67 -4.47 6.84 -6.21
N LEU A 68 -4.73 7.63 -5.16
CA LEU A 68 -4.78 9.10 -5.22
C LEU A 68 -5.64 9.65 -6.38
N GLY A 69 -6.78 9.01 -6.65
CA GLY A 69 -7.69 9.38 -7.75
C GLY A 69 -7.21 9.00 -9.16
N LYS A 70 -6.09 8.26 -9.29
CA LYS A 70 -5.52 7.84 -10.56
C LYS A 70 -5.58 6.33 -10.75
N GLN A 71 -5.72 5.89 -12.00
CA GLN A 71 -5.64 4.48 -12.42
C GLN A 71 -4.47 4.32 -13.41
N PRO A 72 -3.22 4.27 -12.92
CA PRO A 72 -2.04 4.26 -13.78
C PRO A 72 -1.98 3.01 -14.65
N LEU A 73 -1.59 3.21 -15.91
CA LEU A 73 -1.09 2.17 -16.80
C LEU A 73 0.43 2.07 -16.62
N ILE A 74 0.94 0.87 -16.36
CA ILE A 74 2.37 0.62 -16.08
C ILE A 74 2.90 -0.28 -17.19
N GLN A 75 3.82 0.25 -18.01
CA GLN A 75 4.40 -0.51 -19.13
C GLN A 75 5.35 -1.61 -18.64
N PRO A 76 5.66 -2.61 -19.47
CA PRO A 76 6.70 -3.60 -19.18
C PRO A 76 8.03 -2.94 -18.77
N GLY A 77 8.58 -3.36 -17.63
CA GLY A 77 9.83 -2.82 -17.07
C GLY A 77 9.70 -1.46 -16.37
N GLU A 78 8.53 -0.81 -16.43
CA GLU A 78 8.31 0.47 -15.76
C GLU A 78 7.82 0.31 -14.31
N LYS A 79 7.80 1.43 -13.60
CA LYS A 79 7.30 1.52 -12.24
C LYS A 79 6.38 2.72 -12.06
N TYR A 80 5.38 2.56 -11.20
CA TYR A 80 4.57 3.66 -10.69
C TYR A 80 4.91 3.91 -9.22
N TYR A 81 5.02 5.18 -8.85
CA TYR A 81 5.34 5.61 -7.49
C TYR A 81 4.27 6.56 -6.96
N TYR A 82 3.90 6.40 -5.70
CA TYR A 82 3.08 7.37 -4.99
C TYR A 82 3.32 7.32 -3.48
N SER A 83 3.01 8.44 -2.81
CA SER A 83 3.07 8.60 -1.36
C SER A 83 1.69 8.90 -0.80
N SER A 84 1.35 8.34 0.35
CA SER A 84 0.10 8.62 1.07
C SER A 84 0.32 8.41 2.57
N GLY A 85 -0.69 8.65 3.39
CA GLY A 85 -0.61 8.43 4.83
C GLY A 85 -1.81 7.72 5.42
N VAL A 86 -1.67 7.36 6.69
CA VAL A 86 -2.71 6.79 7.57
C VAL A 86 -2.45 7.30 8.99
N ALA A 87 -3.51 7.48 9.77
CA ALA A 87 -3.41 7.72 11.20
C ALA A 87 -3.95 6.50 11.95
N LEU A 88 -3.24 6.09 13.00
CA LEU A 88 -3.63 4.98 13.87
C LEU A 88 -3.85 5.46 15.31
N PRO A 89 -4.71 4.77 16.08
CA PRO A 89 -4.88 5.04 17.50
C PRO A 89 -3.71 4.54 18.37
N THR A 90 -2.76 3.83 17.77
CA THR A 90 -1.69 3.11 18.46
C THR A 90 -0.32 3.42 17.84
N PRO A 91 0.77 3.37 18.63
CA PRO A 91 2.12 3.67 18.15
C PRO A 91 2.69 2.61 17.19
N VAL A 92 2.03 1.46 17.08
CA VAL A 92 2.41 0.35 16.20
C VAL A 92 1.17 -0.20 15.51
N GLY A 93 1.32 -0.58 14.26
CA GLY A 93 0.29 -1.29 13.51
C GLY A 93 0.88 -1.98 12.28
N SER A 94 0.02 -2.56 11.47
CA SER A 94 0.41 -3.14 10.19
C SER A 94 -0.61 -2.86 9.11
N MET A 95 -0.16 -2.85 7.87
CA MET A 95 -1.03 -2.77 6.71
C MET A 95 -0.68 -3.89 5.74
N ARG A 96 -1.70 -4.44 5.09
CA ARG A 96 -1.58 -5.39 3.98
C ARG A 96 -2.71 -5.16 3.00
N GLY A 97 -2.64 -5.75 1.81
CA GLY A 97 -3.72 -5.55 0.85
C GLY A 97 -3.43 -6.14 -0.51
N TYR A 98 -4.18 -5.68 -1.49
CA TYR A 98 -3.93 -5.98 -2.89
C TYR A 98 -4.44 -4.86 -3.79
N TYR A 99 -3.83 -4.74 -4.96
CA TYR A 99 -4.40 -4.00 -6.08
C TYR A 99 -5.19 -4.93 -6.98
N VAL A 100 -6.34 -4.48 -7.45
CA VAL A 100 -6.99 -5.08 -8.62
C VAL A 100 -6.33 -4.46 -9.84
N MET A 101 -5.67 -5.31 -10.61
CA MET A 101 -4.98 -4.97 -11.84
C MET A 101 -5.76 -5.52 -13.03
N GLN A 102 -5.60 -4.87 -14.18
CA GLN A 102 -6.13 -5.31 -15.47
C GLN A 102 -4.97 -5.52 -16.44
N ALA A 103 -4.91 -6.70 -17.05
CA ALA A 103 -3.97 -7.04 -18.11
C ALA A 103 -4.42 -6.47 -19.47
N GLU A 104 -3.60 -6.63 -20.51
CA GLU A 104 -3.89 -6.12 -21.86
C GLU A 104 -5.15 -6.77 -22.46
N ASP A 105 -5.39 -8.04 -22.17
CA ASP A 105 -6.57 -8.81 -22.58
C ASP A 105 -7.83 -8.48 -21.76
N SER A 106 -7.77 -7.46 -20.90
CA SER A 106 -8.81 -7.06 -19.94
C SER A 106 -9.06 -8.01 -18.78
N THR A 107 -8.30 -9.11 -18.65
CA THR A 107 -8.37 -10.02 -17.50
C THR A 107 -8.00 -9.28 -16.22
N LEU A 108 -8.79 -9.48 -15.17
CA LEU A 108 -8.52 -8.93 -13.85
C LEU A 108 -7.72 -9.90 -13.01
N PHE A 109 -6.75 -9.39 -12.27
CA PHE A 109 -5.94 -10.16 -11.33
C PHE A 109 -5.56 -9.32 -10.12
N HIS A 110 -5.10 -9.97 -9.06
CA HIS A 110 -4.65 -9.29 -7.85
C HIS A 110 -3.11 -9.20 -7.82
N ALA A 111 -2.59 -8.00 -7.60
CA ALA A 111 -1.20 -7.81 -7.21
C ALA A 111 -1.13 -7.64 -5.69
N ASN A 112 -0.45 -8.57 -5.01
CA ASN A 112 -0.38 -8.57 -3.54
C ASN A 112 0.45 -7.40 -3.02
N ILE A 113 -0.02 -6.77 -1.97
CA ILE A 113 0.75 -5.81 -1.18
C ILE A 113 1.21 -6.56 0.07
N PRO A 114 2.53 -6.76 0.26
CA PRO A 114 3.04 -7.48 1.42
C PRO A 114 2.62 -6.78 2.71
N ILE A 115 2.53 -7.55 3.80
CA ILE A 115 2.36 -6.95 5.11
C ILE A 115 3.58 -6.08 5.45
N PHE A 116 3.34 -4.88 5.95
CA PHE A 116 4.38 -3.99 6.45
C PHE A 116 3.96 -3.32 7.76
N THR A 117 4.95 -3.01 8.58
CA THR A 117 4.76 -2.43 9.90
C THR A 117 4.81 -0.90 9.84
N LEU A 118 3.94 -0.28 10.64
CA LEU A 118 3.96 1.13 10.98
C LEU A 118 4.42 1.22 12.44
N ALA A 119 5.43 2.02 12.74
CA ALA A 119 5.97 2.15 14.09
C ALA A 119 6.46 3.58 14.33
N ALA A 120 6.00 4.18 15.43
CA ALA A 120 6.48 5.49 15.87
C ALA A 120 7.84 5.34 16.57
N GLY A 121 8.77 6.27 16.33
CA GLY A 121 10.09 6.28 16.98
C GLY A 121 10.92 5.00 16.82
N HIS A 122 12.00 4.88 17.61
CA HIS A 122 12.97 3.78 17.53
C HIS A 122 12.48 2.45 18.15
N HIS A 123 11.18 2.13 18.08
CA HIS A 123 10.61 0.89 18.65
C HIS A 123 11.02 -0.41 17.92
N LEU A 124 12.05 -0.36 17.09
CA LEU A 124 12.82 -1.51 16.60
C LEU A 124 14.18 -1.51 17.30
N ASN A 125 14.25 -2.09 18.50
CA ASN A 125 15.50 -2.54 19.12
C ASN A 125 15.33 -3.99 19.58
#